data_AF-A0A2E3VWL2-F1
#
_entry.id   AF-A0A2E3VWL2-F1
#
_cell.length_a   1.000
_cell.length_b   1.000
_cell.length_c   1.000
_cell.angle_alpha   90.00
_cell.angle_beta   90.00
_cell.angle_gamma   90.00
#
_symmetry.space_group_name_H-M   'P 1'
#
loop_
_entity.id
_entity.type
_entity.pdbx_description
1 polymer ?
#
loop_
_entity_poly.entity_id
_entity_poly.type
_entity_poly.pdbx_seq_one_letter_code
_entity_poly.pdbx_strand_id
1 'polypeptide(L)'
;MQNAEIENSSPEYISDNAIILKKMRLLRRLTRQQAAILFEFSFKYIEKLENGRGPITSEKFKEFQKKYGFSNREVEELRSGKLKAPTDANSIRKKITTEKRKNRRFCHRRVTRECKVLKELRLQKGIDQYCASRLCGYGKNAIGFIENGRVTLTDKKLRHIVGTYGFTMELFYQLLKVSPLRHEMIEQCQSILAEMDENKLRAIMPMLQSMSS
;
A
#
# COMPACT_ATOMS: atom_id res chain seq x y z
N MET A 1 45.53 48.25 -29.51
CA MET A 1 44.12 48.25 -29.07
C MET A 1 43.73 46.81 -28.84
N GLN A 2 43.72 46.39 -27.57
CA GLN A 2 43.55 45.00 -27.16
C GLN A 2 42.06 44.66 -27.16
N ASN A 3 41.70 43.63 -27.92
CA ASN A 3 40.39 43.01 -27.90
C ASN A 3 40.23 42.29 -26.56
N ALA A 4 39.33 42.79 -25.71
CA ALA A 4 38.98 42.14 -24.46
C ALA A 4 38.12 40.90 -24.78
N GLU A 5 38.71 39.74 -24.52
CA GLU A 5 38.05 38.44 -24.55
C GLU A 5 36.91 38.44 -23.53
N ILE A 6 35.70 38.18 -24.01
CA ILE A 6 34.54 37.91 -23.18
C ILE A 6 34.74 36.51 -22.61
N GLU A 7 35.28 36.42 -21.40
CA GLU A 7 35.32 35.17 -20.62
C GLU A 7 33.89 34.70 -20.36
N ASN A 8 33.46 33.70 -21.14
CA ASN A 8 32.30 32.87 -20.82
C ASN A 8 32.64 32.01 -19.60
N SER A 9 32.35 32.53 -18.39
CA SER A 9 32.42 31.74 -17.17
C SER A 9 31.27 30.72 -17.13
N SER A 10 31.62 29.44 -17.11
CA SER A 10 30.78 28.24 -17.07
C SER A 10 29.73 28.24 -15.92
N PRO A 11 28.59 27.53 -16.07
CA PRO A 11 27.47 27.58 -15.13
C PRO A 11 27.59 26.50 -14.05
N GLU A 12 28.29 26.77 -12.95
CA GLU A 12 28.52 25.74 -11.90
C GLU A 12 28.08 26.13 -10.48
N TYR A 13 27.25 27.16 -10.29
CA TYR A 13 26.85 27.61 -8.94
C TYR A 13 25.34 27.82 -8.73
N ILE A 14 24.51 26.95 -9.33
CA ILE A 14 23.04 27.01 -9.22
C ILE A 14 22.47 26.01 -8.19
N SER A 15 23.31 25.16 -7.58
CA SER A 15 22.89 23.98 -6.80
C SER A 15 22.38 24.27 -5.37
N ASP A 16 23.12 25.02 -4.55
CA ASP A 16 22.89 25.01 -3.10
C ASP A 16 21.72 25.89 -2.67
N ASN A 17 21.60 27.10 -3.22
CA ASN A 17 20.53 28.03 -2.84
C ASN A 17 19.14 27.48 -3.18
N ALA A 18 18.99 26.72 -4.27
CA ALA A 18 17.76 26.05 -4.63
C ALA A 18 17.36 24.99 -3.59
N ILE A 19 18.33 24.20 -3.13
CA ILE A 19 18.14 23.18 -2.09
C ILE A 19 17.76 23.85 -0.77
N ILE A 20 18.46 24.92 -0.37
CA ILE A 20 18.15 25.65 0.86
C ILE A 20 16.78 26.31 0.79
N LEU A 21 16.40 26.88 -0.36
CA LEU A 21 15.07 27.45 -0.57
C LEU A 21 13.96 26.41 -0.35
N LYS A 22 14.14 25.20 -0.89
CA LYS A 22 13.24 24.08 -0.66
C LYS A 22 13.21 23.70 0.83
N LYS A 23 14.35 23.60 1.51
CA LYS A 23 14.44 23.29 2.94
C LYS A 23 13.72 24.33 3.81
N MET A 24 13.92 25.62 3.53
CA MET A 24 13.24 26.72 4.23
C MET A 24 11.72 26.61 4.11
N ARG A 25 11.20 26.36 2.89
CA ARG A 25 9.76 26.17 2.67
C ARG A 25 9.22 24.98 3.47
N LEU A 26 9.94 23.87 3.49
CA LEU A 26 9.53 22.64 4.17
C LEU A 26 9.52 22.80 5.70
N LEU A 27 10.49 23.52 6.27
CA LEU A 27 10.51 23.85 7.70
C LEU A 27 9.34 24.74 8.10
N ARG A 28 8.91 25.65 7.23
CA ARG A 28 7.69 26.45 7.42
C ARG A 28 6.40 25.68 7.14
N ARG A 29 6.47 24.41 6.78
CA ARG A 29 5.32 23.54 6.45
C ARG A 29 4.43 24.13 5.34
N LEU A 30 5.04 24.84 4.40
CA LEU A 30 4.32 25.45 3.29
C LEU A 30 4.37 24.56 2.05
N THR A 31 3.22 24.32 1.43
CA THR A 31 3.18 23.76 0.08
C THR A 31 3.73 24.76 -0.93
N ARG A 32 4.16 24.30 -2.11
CA ARG A 32 4.60 25.21 -3.18
C ARG A 32 3.50 26.18 -3.63
N GLN A 33 2.22 25.79 -3.51
CA GLN A 33 1.09 26.67 -3.81
C GLN A 33 0.96 27.79 -2.77
N GLN A 34 1.10 27.46 -1.48
CA GLN A 34 1.08 28.46 -0.41
C GLN A 34 2.29 29.39 -0.49
N ALA A 35 3.48 28.86 -0.81
CA ALA A 35 4.64 29.68 -1.08
C ALA A 35 4.41 30.60 -2.29
N ALA A 36 3.87 30.07 -3.39
CA ALA A 36 3.52 30.87 -4.57
C ALA A 36 2.61 32.05 -4.22
N ILE A 37 1.59 31.84 -3.38
CA ILE A 37 0.72 32.92 -2.87
C ILE A 37 1.53 33.91 -2.01
N LEU A 38 2.34 33.43 -1.07
CA LEU A 38 3.16 34.26 -0.17
C LEU A 38 4.16 35.17 -0.91
N PHE A 39 4.68 34.70 -2.05
CA PHE A 39 5.66 35.41 -2.85
C PHE A 39 5.08 36.04 -4.12
N GLU A 40 3.76 36.00 -4.29
CA GLU A 40 3.06 36.53 -5.47
C GLU A 40 3.62 35.97 -6.80
N PHE A 41 4.06 34.72 -6.78
CA PHE A 41 4.59 34.00 -7.93
C PHE A 41 3.65 32.90 -8.39
N SER A 42 3.86 32.40 -9.61
CA SER A 42 3.20 31.17 -10.03
C SER A 42 3.78 29.95 -9.31
N PHE A 43 2.93 28.96 -9.05
CA PHE A 43 3.35 27.65 -8.53
C PHE A 43 4.50 27.04 -9.33
N LYS A 44 4.41 27.12 -10.67
CA LYS A 44 5.43 26.59 -11.58
C LYS A 44 6.77 27.33 -11.45
N TYR A 45 6.75 28.61 -11.11
CA TYR A 45 7.96 29.38 -10.89
C TYR A 45 8.69 28.95 -9.63
N ILE A 46 7.98 28.81 -8.49
CA ILE A 46 8.57 28.26 -7.25
C ILE A 46 9.15 26.86 -7.49
N GLU A 47 8.44 26.00 -8.22
CA GLU A 47 8.94 24.67 -8.59
C GLU A 47 10.22 24.73 -9.43
N LYS A 48 10.29 25.62 -10.43
CA LYS A 48 11.50 25.81 -11.25
C LYS A 48 12.69 26.25 -10.40
N LEU A 49 12.49 27.20 -9.48
CA LEU A 49 13.54 27.68 -8.58
C LEU A 49 14.08 26.57 -7.67
N GLU A 50 13.20 25.81 -7.01
CA GLU A 50 13.61 24.72 -6.12
C GLU A 50 14.30 23.55 -6.82
N ASN A 51 13.99 23.34 -8.10
CA ASN A 51 14.60 22.30 -8.92
C ASN A 51 15.88 22.80 -9.62
N GLY A 52 16.35 24.02 -9.33
CA GLY A 52 17.56 24.61 -9.93
C GLY A 52 17.41 24.99 -11.41
N ARG A 53 16.18 25.04 -11.94
CA ARG A 53 15.88 25.36 -13.35
C ARG A 53 15.59 26.85 -13.59
N GLY A 54 15.70 27.67 -12.55
CA GLY A 54 15.49 29.12 -12.63
C GLY A 54 16.64 29.87 -11.95
N PRO A 55 17.00 31.07 -12.42
CA PRO A 55 18.07 31.84 -11.83
C PRO A 55 17.67 32.37 -10.45
N ILE A 56 18.46 32.02 -9.42
CA ILE A 56 18.32 32.54 -8.06
C ILE A 56 19.48 33.49 -7.80
N THR A 57 19.25 34.79 -7.90
CA THR A 57 20.25 35.80 -7.52
C THR A 57 20.37 35.88 -6.00
N SER A 58 21.52 36.33 -5.49
CA SER A 58 21.76 36.50 -4.05
C SER A 58 20.75 37.44 -3.39
N GLU A 59 20.31 38.47 -4.11
CA GLU A 59 19.28 39.42 -3.65
C GLU A 59 17.92 38.75 -3.51
N LYS A 60 17.49 38.00 -4.54
CA LYS A 60 16.24 37.22 -4.48
C LYS A 60 16.26 36.18 -3.38
N PHE A 61 17.39 35.50 -3.18
CA PHE A 61 17.54 34.54 -2.10
C PHE A 61 17.38 35.20 -0.72
N LYS A 62 17.98 36.38 -0.51
CA LYS A 62 17.80 37.16 0.73
C LYS A 62 16.34 37.59 0.92
N GLU A 63 15.62 37.93 -0.15
CA GLU A 63 14.19 38.22 -0.08
C GLU A 63 13.39 36.99 0.39
N PHE A 64 13.64 35.81 -0.19
CA PHE A 64 13.04 34.55 0.24
C PHE A 64 13.36 34.24 1.69
N GLN A 65 14.62 34.37 2.09
CA GLN A 65 15.07 34.17 3.46
C GLN A 65 14.32 35.07 4.44
N LYS A 66 14.21 36.38 4.14
CA LYS A 66 13.51 37.36 4.98
C LYS A 66 12.01 37.06 5.09
N LYS A 67 11.34 36.82 3.96
CA LYS A 67 9.89 36.53 3.93
C LYS A 67 9.54 35.19 4.57
N TYR A 68 10.41 34.18 4.45
CA TYR A 68 10.29 32.95 5.22
C TYR A 68 10.73 33.10 6.68
N GLY A 69 11.28 34.25 7.09
CA GLY A 69 11.65 34.55 8.47
C GLY A 69 12.84 33.76 9.00
N PHE A 70 13.86 33.50 8.17
CA PHE A 70 15.09 32.82 8.59
C PHE A 70 16.23 33.80 8.83
N SER A 71 16.98 33.58 9.90
CA SER A 71 18.25 34.27 10.17
C SER A 71 19.40 33.72 9.31
N ASN A 72 20.46 34.50 9.12
CA ASN A 72 21.66 34.04 8.41
C ASN A 72 22.27 32.80 9.07
N ARG A 73 22.20 32.71 10.40
CA ARG A 73 22.68 31.57 11.17
C ARG A 73 21.89 30.30 10.85
N GLU A 74 20.56 30.36 10.83
CA GLU A 74 19.72 29.19 10.51
C GLU A 74 19.93 28.71 9.07
N VAL A 75 20.16 29.63 8.13
CA VAL A 75 20.51 29.30 6.74
C VAL A 75 21.85 28.58 6.68
N GLU A 76 22.85 29.02 7.45
CA GLU A 76 24.15 28.36 7.50
C GLU A 76 24.08 26.99 8.21
N GLU A 77 23.22 26.86 9.22
CA GLU A 77 22.91 25.56 9.85
C GLU A 77 22.19 24.61 8.86
N LEU A 78 21.34 25.12 7.97
CA LEU A 78 20.73 24.34 6.87
C LEU A 78 21.73 23.92 5.79
N ARG A 79 22.74 24.77 5.54
CA ARG A 79 23.82 24.54 4.57
C ARG A 79 24.80 23.49 5.07
N SER A 80 25.28 23.66 6.30
CA SER A 80 26.15 22.69 6.99
C SER A 80 25.44 21.39 7.38
N GLY A 81 24.11 21.32 7.27
CA GLY A 81 23.31 20.13 7.57
C GLY A 81 23.07 19.88 9.07
N LYS A 82 23.48 20.82 9.94
CA LYS A 82 23.17 20.81 11.37
C LYS A 82 21.66 20.91 11.61
N LEU A 83 20.96 21.71 10.79
CA LEU A 83 19.50 21.80 10.78
C LEU A 83 18.92 20.97 9.62
N LYS A 84 18.11 19.96 9.96
CA LYS A 84 17.46 19.07 8.97
C LYS A 84 16.01 19.48 8.73
N ALA A 85 15.68 19.75 7.46
CA ALA A 85 14.30 20.01 7.05
C ALA A 85 13.51 18.70 6.87
N PRO A 86 12.19 18.69 7.12
CA PRO A 86 11.31 17.58 6.76
C PRO A 86 11.36 17.29 5.25
N THR A 87 11.05 16.06 4.86
CA THR A 87 10.97 15.66 3.44
C THR A 87 9.77 16.24 2.70
N ASP A 88 8.70 16.56 3.42
CA ASP A 88 7.47 17.12 2.88
C ASP A 88 6.88 18.22 3.79
N ALA A 89 6.22 19.20 3.16
CA ALA A 89 5.54 20.29 3.88
C ALA A 89 4.34 19.78 4.69
N ASN A 90 3.83 18.61 4.29
CA ASN A 90 2.67 17.94 4.84
C ASN A 90 3.07 16.67 5.59
N SER A 91 4.21 16.63 6.30
CA SER A 91 4.64 15.44 7.06
C SER A 91 3.61 14.94 8.08
N ILE A 92 2.60 15.76 8.36
CA ILE A 92 1.32 15.41 8.98
C ILE A 92 0.25 15.17 7.90
N ARG A 93 0.48 14.30 6.92
CA ARG A 93 -0.68 13.62 6.31
C ARG A 93 -1.24 12.85 7.49
N LYS A 94 -2.38 13.29 8.04
CA LYS A 94 -3.17 12.46 8.96
C LYS A 94 -3.19 11.09 8.30
N LYS A 95 -2.45 10.12 8.88
CA LYS A 95 -2.48 8.73 8.45
C LYS A 95 -3.97 8.44 8.36
N ILE A 96 -4.50 8.12 7.19
CA ILE A 96 -5.93 7.87 7.06
C ILE A 96 -6.21 6.72 8.02
N THR A 97 -6.71 7.06 9.20
CA THR A 97 -6.96 6.11 10.27
C THR A 97 -8.09 5.22 9.80
N THR A 98 -8.00 3.98 10.25
CA THR A 98 -8.82 2.83 9.88
C THR A 98 -10.32 3.11 9.93
N GLU A 99 -10.79 4.09 10.72
CA GLU A 99 -12.17 4.61 10.69
C GLU A 99 -12.67 4.92 9.28
N LYS A 100 -11.91 5.67 8.46
CA LYS A 100 -12.34 6.04 7.09
C LYS A 100 -12.29 4.86 6.11
N ARG A 101 -11.70 3.72 6.50
CA ARG A 101 -11.72 2.47 5.72
C ARG A 101 -12.95 1.61 6.01
N LYS A 102 -13.67 1.81 7.13
CA LYS A 102 -14.82 0.98 7.55
C LYS A 102 -15.88 0.85 6.44
N ASN A 103 -16.08 1.89 5.63
CA ASN A 103 -17.08 1.90 4.55
C ASN A 103 -16.59 1.35 3.19
N ARG A 104 -15.35 0.86 3.06
CA ARG A 104 -14.92 0.22 1.81
C ARG A 104 -15.45 -1.22 1.75
N ARG A 105 -15.99 -1.64 0.60
CA ARG A 105 -16.57 -2.97 0.40
C ARG A 105 -15.62 -4.12 0.78
N PHE A 106 -14.30 -3.94 0.63
CA PHE A 106 -13.28 -4.93 1.04
C PHE A 106 -13.22 -5.18 2.55
N CYS A 107 -13.76 -4.27 3.38
CA CYS A 107 -13.83 -4.40 4.84
C CYS A 107 -15.03 -5.25 5.29
N HIS A 108 -16.03 -5.45 4.43
CA HIS A 108 -17.21 -6.24 4.75
C HIS A 108 -16.94 -7.69 4.36
N ARG A 109 -16.53 -8.51 5.34
CA ARG A 109 -16.30 -9.95 5.17
C ARG A 109 -17.66 -10.63 4.97
N ARG A 110 -18.09 -10.82 3.72
CA ARG A 110 -19.28 -11.62 3.38
C ARG A 110 -18.84 -12.85 2.62
N VAL A 111 -18.61 -13.94 3.35
CA VAL A 111 -18.22 -15.23 2.77
C VAL A 111 -19.46 -15.84 2.09
N THR A 112 -19.51 -15.78 0.76
CA THR A 112 -20.60 -16.41 -0.01
C THR A 112 -20.38 -17.92 -0.12
N ARG A 113 -21.40 -18.65 -0.57
CA ARG A 113 -21.28 -20.10 -0.81
C ARG A 113 -20.21 -20.40 -1.86
N GLU A 114 -20.12 -19.57 -2.89
CA GLU A 114 -19.11 -19.67 -3.94
C GLU A 114 -17.69 -19.60 -3.37
N CYS A 115 -17.42 -18.69 -2.43
CA CYS A 115 -16.13 -18.60 -1.74
C CYS A 115 -15.77 -19.91 -1.02
N LYS A 116 -16.76 -20.55 -0.38
CA LYS A 116 -16.58 -21.83 0.33
C LYS A 116 -16.32 -22.98 -0.65
N VAL A 117 -17.03 -23.01 -1.78
CA VAL A 117 -16.78 -24.01 -2.84
C VAL A 117 -15.40 -23.85 -3.44
N LEU A 118 -14.93 -22.61 -3.70
CA LEU A 118 -13.57 -22.38 -4.18
C LEU A 118 -12.51 -22.87 -3.16
N LYS A 119 -12.75 -22.68 -1.86
CA LYS A 119 -11.90 -23.23 -0.80
C LYS A 119 -11.89 -24.75 -0.84
N GLU A 120 -13.05 -25.39 -0.97
CA GLU A 120 -13.16 -26.85 -1.10
C GLU A 120 -12.36 -27.37 -2.30
N LEU A 121 -12.55 -26.79 -3.48
CA LEU A 121 -11.81 -27.18 -4.69
C LEU A 121 -10.29 -27.01 -4.51
N ARG A 122 -9.85 -25.92 -3.85
CA ARG A 122 -8.43 -25.73 -3.53
C ARG A 122 -7.90 -26.83 -2.62
N LEU A 123 -8.65 -27.20 -1.59
CA LEU A 123 -8.29 -28.24 -0.64
C LEU A 123 -8.28 -29.62 -1.29
N GLN A 124 -9.23 -29.92 -2.18
CA GLN A 124 -9.23 -31.15 -2.99
C GLN A 124 -8.01 -31.25 -3.90
N LYS A 125 -7.54 -30.11 -4.43
CA LYS A 125 -6.27 -30.04 -5.18
C LYS A 125 -5.02 -30.17 -4.29
N GLY A 126 -5.16 -30.06 -2.97
CA GLY A 126 -4.05 -30.20 -2.03
C GLY A 126 -3.05 -29.03 -2.04
N ILE A 127 -3.46 -27.83 -2.48
CA ILE A 127 -2.58 -26.66 -2.56
C ILE A 127 -2.91 -25.60 -1.51
N ASP A 128 -1.89 -24.88 -1.04
CA ASP A 128 -2.07 -23.73 -0.16
C ASP A 128 -2.60 -22.49 -0.93
N GLN A 129 -3.00 -21.44 -0.19
CA GLN A 129 -3.54 -20.20 -0.78
C GLN A 129 -2.52 -19.41 -1.62
N TYR A 130 -1.23 -19.52 -1.29
CA TYR A 130 -0.16 -18.81 -1.99
C TYR A 130 0.17 -19.47 -3.33
N CYS A 131 0.32 -20.78 -3.32
CA CYS A 131 0.45 -21.64 -4.48
C CYS A 131 -0.76 -21.49 -5.40
N ALA A 132 -1.98 -21.47 -4.85
CA ALA A 132 -3.19 -21.20 -5.62
C ALA A 132 -3.18 -19.79 -6.26
N SER A 133 -2.74 -18.77 -5.52
CA SER A 133 -2.64 -17.40 -6.06
C SER A 133 -1.62 -17.34 -7.20
N ARG A 134 -0.46 -17.98 -7.03
CA ARG A 134 0.57 -18.08 -8.07
C ARG A 134 0.07 -18.83 -9.30
N LEU A 135 -0.64 -19.95 -9.11
CA LEU A 135 -1.22 -20.77 -10.18
C LEU A 135 -2.26 -19.98 -10.99
N CYS A 136 -3.06 -19.16 -10.32
CA CYS A 136 -4.07 -18.31 -10.97
C CYS A 136 -3.47 -17.04 -11.61
N GLY A 137 -2.19 -16.72 -11.40
CA GLY A 137 -1.58 -15.46 -11.83
C GLY A 137 -2.03 -14.24 -11.01
N TYR A 138 -2.46 -14.45 -9.76
CA TYR A 138 -2.88 -13.39 -8.86
C TYR A 138 -1.80 -12.99 -7.85
N GLY A 139 -1.97 -11.83 -7.22
CA GLY A 139 -1.11 -11.39 -6.12
C GLY A 139 -1.15 -12.34 -4.92
N LYS A 140 -0.07 -12.37 -4.14
CA LYS A 140 0.21 -13.30 -3.01
C LYS A 140 -1.00 -13.61 -2.09
N ASN A 141 -1.83 -12.62 -1.78
CA ASN A 141 -2.95 -12.75 -0.84
C ASN A 141 -4.33 -12.84 -1.51
N ALA A 142 -4.40 -12.87 -2.84
CA ALA A 142 -5.65 -12.71 -3.58
C ALA A 142 -6.63 -13.86 -3.31
N ILE A 143 -6.16 -15.12 -3.37
CA ILE A 143 -7.02 -16.28 -3.07
C ILE A 143 -7.49 -16.25 -1.61
N GLY A 144 -6.61 -15.90 -0.67
CA GLY A 144 -7.00 -15.69 0.72
C GLY A 144 -8.10 -14.62 0.89
N PHE A 145 -8.04 -13.52 0.13
CA PHE A 145 -9.09 -12.51 0.15
C PHE A 145 -10.40 -12.99 -0.50
N ILE A 146 -10.31 -13.79 -1.56
CA ILE A 146 -11.47 -14.38 -2.24
C ILE A 146 -12.19 -15.37 -1.31
N GLU A 147 -11.48 -16.33 -0.72
CA GLU A 147 -12.05 -17.33 0.18
C GLU A 147 -12.68 -16.71 1.41
N ASN A 148 -12.12 -15.59 1.89
CA ASN A 148 -12.67 -14.83 3.00
C ASN A 148 -13.79 -13.86 2.61
N GLY A 149 -14.25 -13.85 1.36
CA GLY A 149 -15.36 -13.00 0.92
C GLY A 149 -15.04 -11.50 0.94
N ARG A 150 -13.76 -11.13 0.79
CA ARG A 150 -13.29 -9.73 0.71
C ARG A 150 -13.20 -9.22 -0.72
N VAL A 151 -13.46 -10.08 -1.70
CA VAL A 151 -13.41 -9.79 -3.14
C VAL A 151 -14.75 -10.17 -3.77
N THR A 152 -15.30 -9.28 -4.60
CA THR A 152 -16.46 -9.62 -5.43
C THR A 152 -16.05 -10.64 -6.49
N LEU A 153 -16.70 -11.80 -6.44
CA LEU A 153 -16.56 -12.86 -7.43
C LEU A 153 -17.41 -12.51 -8.65
N THR A 154 -16.75 -12.34 -9.78
CA THR A 154 -17.41 -12.27 -11.08
C THR A 154 -17.33 -13.64 -11.73
N ASP A 155 -18.30 -13.94 -12.58
CA ASP A 155 -18.38 -15.20 -13.33
C ASP A 155 -17.09 -15.51 -14.12
N LYS A 156 -16.45 -14.48 -14.70
CA LYS A 156 -15.12 -14.58 -15.31
C LYS A 156 -14.03 -15.07 -14.34
N LYS A 157 -14.03 -14.58 -13.10
CA LYS A 157 -13.05 -15.00 -12.07
C LYS A 157 -13.32 -16.43 -11.60
N LEU A 158 -14.59 -16.80 -11.45
CA LEU A 158 -14.99 -18.16 -11.08
C LEU A 158 -14.46 -19.16 -12.10
N ARG A 159 -14.78 -18.97 -13.39
CA ARG A 159 -14.29 -19.83 -14.47
C ARG A 159 -12.77 -19.93 -14.51
N HIS A 160 -12.08 -18.81 -14.33
CA HIS A 160 -10.61 -18.78 -14.32
C HIS A 160 -10.03 -19.61 -13.17
N ILE A 161 -10.54 -19.43 -11.94
CA ILE A 161 -10.04 -20.15 -10.75
C ILE A 161 -10.36 -21.64 -10.85
N VAL A 162 -11.60 -21.99 -11.19
CA VAL A 162 -12.03 -23.39 -11.32
C VAL A 162 -11.23 -24.11 -12.41
N GLY A 163 -11.05 -23.46 -13.56
CA GLY A 163 -10.26 -24.01 -14.68
C GLY A 163 -8.77 -24.15 -14.34
N THR A 164 -8.16 -23.17 -13.68
CA THR A 164 -6.75 -23.27 -13.23
C THR A 164 -6.55 -24.32 -12.12
N TYR A 165 -7.58 -24.57 -11.32
CA TYR A 165 -7.58 -25.71 -10.40
C TYR A 165 -7.73 -27.05 -11.13
N GLY A 166 -8.15 -27.08 -12.40
CA GLY A 166 -8.29 -28.30 -13.19
C GLY A 166 -9.62 -28.99 -12.98
N PHE A 167 -10.64 -28.26 -12.52
CA PHE A 167 -12.00 -28.76 -12.33
C PHE A 167 -12.95 -28.17 -13.37
N THR A 168 -14.12 -28.80 -13.52
CA THR A 168 -15.19 -28.29 -14.38
C THR A 168 -16.12 -27.35 -13.62
N MET A 169 -16.76 -26.44 -14.35
CA MET A 169 -17.81 -25.59 -13.77
C MET A 169 -19.03 -26.41 -13.32
N GLU A 170 -19.28 -27.55 -13.94
CA GLU A 170 -20.34 -28.48 -13.53
C GLU A 170 -20.12 -28.97 -12.09
N LEU A 171 -18.90 -29.42 -11.77
CA LEU A 171 -18.55 -29.80 -10.41
C LEU A 171 -18.73 -28.64 -9.43
N PHE A 172 -18.33 -27.42 -9.84
CA PHE A 172 -18.53 -26.22 -9.02
C PHE A 172 -20.03 -26.00 -8.71
N TYR A 173 -20.92 -26.12 -9.69
CA TYR A 173 -22.37 -25.99 -9.48
C TYR A 173 -22.98 -27.13 -8.67
N GLN A 174 -22.45 -28.34 -8.77
CA GLN A 174 -22.86 -29.46 -7.90
C GLN A 174 -22.50 -29.15 -6.44
N LEU A 175 -21.26 -28.74 -6.17
CA LEU A 175 -20.79 -28.39 -4.83
C LEU A 175 -21.52 -27.16 -4.24
N LEU A 176 -22.01 -26.25 -5.08
CA LEU A 176 -22.86 -25.15 -4.60
C LEU A 176 -24.17 -25.63 -3.96
N LYS A 177 -24.73 -26.74 -4.44
CA LYS A 177 -25.99 -27.33 -3.92
C LYS A 177 -25.78 -28.19 -2.68
N VAL A 178 -24.61 -28.82 -2.56
CA VAL A 178 -24.28 -29.67 -1.42
C VAL A 178 -23.99 -28.81 -0.20
N SER A 179 -24.60 -29.10 0.95
CA SER A 179 -24.29 -28.48 2.24
C SER A 179 -24.50 -29.49 3.37
N PRO A 180 -23.53 -29.71 4.26
CA PRO A 180 -22.20 -29.07 4.35
C PRO A 180 -21.18 -29.58 3.31
N LEU A 181 -20.12 -28.79 3.05
CA LEU A 181 -18.97 -29.26 2.26
C LEU A 181 -18.03 -30.11 3.13
N ARG A 182 -17.20 -30.95 2.50
CA ARG A 182 -16.26 -31.84 3.20
C ARG A 182 -15.36 -31.07 4.19
N HIS A 183 -14.76 -29.95 3.77
CA HIS A 183 -13.93 -29.16 4.69
C HIS A 183 -14.73 -28.57 5.86
N GLU A 184 -15.99 -28.21 5.65
CA GLU A 184 -16.85 -27.69 6.72
C GLU A 184 -17.17 -28.80 7.74
N MET A 185 -17.41 -30.03 7.27
CA MET A 185 -17.60 -31.19 8.14
C MET A 185 -16.35 -31.46 8.97
N ILE A 186 -15.17 -31.43 8.35
CA ILE A 186 -13.89 -31.63 9.06
C ILE A 186 -13.70 -30.55 10.13
N GLU A 187 -13.93 -29.27 9.80
CA GLU A 187 -13.83 -28.17 10.74
C GLU A 187 -14.82 -28.33 11.92
N GLN A 188 -16.06 -28.73 11.64
CA GLN A 188 -17.06 -29.03 12.67
C GLN A 188 -16.63 -30.18 13.58
N CYS A 189 -16.13 -31.29 13.01
CA CYS A 189 -15.63 -32.42 13.79
C CYS A 189 -14.45 -32.01 14.68
N GLN A 190 -13.51 -31.23 14.15
CA GLN A 190 -12.37 -30.72 14.93
C GLN A 190 -12.82 -29.83 16.09
N SER A 191 -13.79 -28.93 15.87
CA SER A 191 -14.34 -28.10 16.95
C SER A 191 -15.01 -28.94 18.03
N ILE A 192 -15.82 -29.93 17.64
CA ILE A 192 -16.46 -30.84 18.61
C ILE A 192 -15.39 -31.54 19.43
N LEU A 193 -14.41 -32.18 18.78
CA LEU A 193 -13.33 -32.92 19.44
C LEU A 193 -12.51 -32.04 20.40
N ALA A 194 -12.30 -30.77 20.06
CA ALA A 194 -11.55 -29.83 20.90
C ALA A 194 -12.27 -29.45 22.20
N GLU A 195 -13.60 -29.55 22.24
CA GLU A 195 -14.43 -29.22 23.42
C GLU A 195 -14.68 -30.43 24.33
N MET A 196 -14.35 -31.65 23.89
CA MET A 196 -14.62 -32.87 24.65
C MET A 196 -13.64 -33.06 25.81
N ASP A 197 -14.14 -33.58 26.92
CA ASP A 197 -13.32 -34.03 28.05
C ASP A 197 -12.59 -35.34 27.73
N GLU A 198 -11.47 -35.56 28.42
CA GLU A 198 -10.55 -36.66 28.16
C GLU A 198 -11.21 -38.04 28.28
N ASN A 199 -12.19 -38.19 29.18
CA ASN A 199 -12.92 -39.45 29.35
C ASN A 199 -13.81 -39.76 28.13
N LYS A 200 -14.52 -38.75 27.60
CA LYS A 200 -15.30 -38.92 26.37
C LYS A 200 -14.41 -39.14 25.15
N LEU A 201 -13.26 -38.46 25.07
CA LEU A 201 -12.29 -38.71 23.99
C LEU A 201 -11.77 -40.14 23.99
N ARG A 202 -11.40 -40.68 25.16
CA ARG A 202 -10.99 -42.09 25.30
C ARG A 202 -12.08 -43.07 24.89
N ALA A 203 -13.34 -42.75 25.15
CA ALA A 203 -14.47 -43.60 24.76
C ALA A 203 -14.70 -43.64 23.24
N ILE A 204 -14.44 -42.53 22.54
CA ILE A 204 -14.75 -42.39 21.10
C ILE A 204 -13.54 -42.75 20.22
N MET A 205 -12.33 -42.70 20.76
CA MET A 205 -11.09 -43.04 20.03
C MET A 205 -11.16 -44.41 19.32
N PRO A 206 -11.66 -45.51 19.96
CA PRO A 206 -11.79 -46.80 19.29
C PRO A 206 -12.78 -46.77 18.11
N MET A 207 -13.86 -45.99 18.22
CA MET A 207 -14.85 -45.84 17.15
C MET A 207 -14.28 -45.09 15.95
N LEU A 208 -13.46 -44.05 16.19
CA LEU A 208 -12.80 -43.33 15.10
C LEU A 208 -11.75 -44.21 14.40
N GLN A 209 -11.00 -45.00 15.17
CA GLN A 209 -9.99 -45.93 14.63
C GLN A 209 -10.63 -47.04 13.79
N SER A 210 -11.78 -47.59 14.22
CA SER A 210 -12.48 -48.63 13.45
C SER A 210 -13.07 -48.12 12.14
N MET A 211 -13.44 -46.83 12.06
CA MET A 211 -13.94 -46.20 10.83
C MET A 211 -12.82 -45.74 9.88
N SER A 212 -11.60 -45.54 10.37
CA SER A 212 -10.45 -45.12 9.55
C SER A 212 -9.66 -46.28 8.95
N SER A 213 -9.89 -47.50 9.45
CA SER A 213 -9.23 -48.75 9.03
C SER A 213 -9.96 -49.37 7.85
#